data_AF-A0A956BLM1-F1
#
_entry.id   AF-A0A956BLM1-F1
#
_cell.length_a   1.000
_cell.length_b   1.000
_cell.length_c   1.000
_cell.angle_alpha   90.00
_cell.angle_beta   90.00
_cell.angle_gamma   90.00
#
_symmetry.space_group_name_H-M   'P 1'
#
loop_
_entity.id
_entity.type
_entity.pdbx_description
1 polymer ?
#
loop_
_entity_poly.entity_id
_entity_poly.type
_entity_poly.pdbx_seq_one_letter_code
_entity_poly.pdbx_strand_id
1 'polypeptide(L)'
;MSGPTDAHEPELLDALGERYLLAVERVSTGDLDRAEDLLRDILRQEPRLAEPNLTLGRLLLDTQRLEPAEEHTRTALAILQDEGQWTEEVPEDVVLSIAHAQLAEIL
;
A
#
# COMPACT_ATOMS: atom_id res chain seq x y z
N MET A 1 4.62 -21.04 28.57
CA MET A 1 3.21 -20.62 28.38
C MET A 1 3.18 -19.09 28.43
N SER A 2 3.54 -18.45 27.33
CA SER A 2 3.62 -16.99 27.12
C SER A 2 3.24 -16.77 25.64
N GLY A 3 2.37 -15.86 25.20
CA GLY A 3 1.51 -14.86 25.83
C GLY A 3 0.27 -14.61 24.93
N PRO A 4 -0.57 -13.60 25.19
CA PRO A 4 -1.72 -13.26 24.37
C PRO A 4 -1.27 -12.40 23.18
N THR A 5 -1.04 -12.96 21.99
CA THR A 5 -0.57 -12.16 20.85
C THR A 5 -1.51 -12.17 19.63
N ASP A 6 -2.22 -13.25 19.29
CA ASP A 6 -2.81 -13.31 17.93
C ASP A 6 -4.25 -12.81 17.77
N ALA A 7 -4.90 -12.27 18.82
CA ALA A 7 -6.32 -11.88 18.72
C ALA A 7 -6.55 -10.47 18.15
N HIS A 8 -5.56 -9.56 18.21
CA HIS A 8 -5.72 -8.16 17.79
C HIS A 8 -5.19 -7.87 16.37
N GLU A 9 -4.32 -8.74 15.84
CA GLU A 9 -3.74 -8.60 14.50
C GLU A 9 -4.76 -8.77 13.36
N PRO A 10 -5.69 -9.75 13.39
CA PRO A 10 -6.69 -9.88 12.34
C PRO A 10 -7.70 -8.72 12.33
N GLU A 11 -8.15 -8.25 13.49
CA GLU A 11 -9.09 -7.12 13.60
C GLU A 11 -8.47 -5.80 13.12
N LEU A 12 -7.16 -5.61 13.38
CA LEU A 12 -6.42 -4.46 12.87
C LEU A 12 -6.29 -4.53 11.35
N LEU A 13 -5.91 -5.69 10.80
CA LEU A 13 -5.76 -5.87 9.35
C LEU A 13 -7.09 -5.66 8.61
N ASP A 14 -8.20 -6.18 9.15
CA ASP A 14 -9.54 -5.95 8.60
C ASP A 14 -9.89 -4.44 8.59
N ALA A 15 -9.64 -3.74 9.70
CA ALA A 15 -9.89 -2.30 9.80
C ALA A 15 -8.99 -1.49 8.85
N LEU A 16 -7.74 -1.92 8.63
CA LEU A 16 -6.84 -1.32 7.64
C LEU A 16 -7.32 -1.60 6.21
N GLY A 17 -7.87 -2.79 5.94
CA GLY A 17 -8.51 -3.15 4.67
C GLY A 17 -9.70 -2.23 4.35
N GLU A 18 -10.63 -2.05 5.29
CA GLU A 18 -11.76 -1.12 5.11
C GLU A 18 -11.29 0.31 4.80
N ARG A 19 -10.25 0.76 5.51
CA ARG A 19 -9.66 2.08 5.33
C ARG A 19 -8.92 2.20 3.99
N TYR A 20 -8.32 1.12 3.52
CA TYR A 20 -7.68 1.04 2.21
C TYR A 20 -8.71 1.15 1.08
N LEU A 21 -9.83 0.43 1.18
CA LEU A 21 -10.95 0.56 0.23
C LEU A 21 -11.47 2.00 0.15
N LEU A 22 -11.59 2.68 1.30
CA LEU A 22 -11.93 4.10 1.33
C LEU A 22 -10.87 4.95 0.60
N ALA A 23 -9.58 4.69 0.79
CA ALA A 23 -8.54 5.41 0.07
C ALA A 23 -8.65 5.23 -1.45
N VAL A 24 -8.94 4.02 -1.93
CA VAL A 24 -9.14 3.71 -3.36
C VAL A 24 -10.37 4.45 -3.92
N GLU A 25 -11.45 4.56 -3.15
CA GLU A 25 -12.61 5.37 -3.50
C GLU A 25 -12.23 6.85 -3.65
N ARG A 26 -11.42 7.39 -2.72
CA ARG A 26 -10.95 8.78 -2.77
C ARG A 26 -10.09 9.04 -4.01
N VAL A 27 -9.19 8.11 -4.37
CA VAL A 27 -8.44 8.17 -5.64
C VAL A 27 -9.40 8.26 -6.83
N SER A 28 -10.38 7.35 -6.90
CA SER A 28 -11.33 7.26 -8.01
C SER A 28 -12.23 8.50 -8.14
N THR A 29 -12.50 9.19 -7.04
CA THR A 29 -13.32 10.41 -6.99
C THR A 29 -12.50 11.69 -7.18
N GLY A 30 -11.18 11.59 -7.26
CA GLY A 30 -10.25 12.72 -7.44
C GLY A 30 -9.90 13.47 -6.15
N ASP A 31 -10.32 12.96 -4.98
CA ASP A 31 -9.96 13.51 -3.67
C ASP A 31 -8.58 12.99 -3.24
N LEU A 32 -7.55 13.41 -4.00
CA LEU A 32 -6.19 12.86 -3.89
C LEU A 32 -5.53 13.20 -2.54
N ASP A 33 -5.79 14.38 -1.99
CA ASP A 33 -5.27 14.77 -0.67
C ASP A 33 -5.78 13.82 0.42
N ARG A 34 -7.09 13.52 0.39
CA ARG A 34 -7.68 12.60 1.36
C ARG A 34 -7.21 11.16 1.17
N ALA A 35 -7.03 10.73 -0.08
CA ALA A 35 -6.47 9.41 -0.39
C ALA A 35 -5.04 9.28 0.17
N GLU A 36 -4.19 10.28 -0.04
CA GLU A 36 -2.81 10.30 0.44
C GLU A 36 -2.74 10.22 1.98
N ASP A 37 -3.57 10.99 2.69
CA ASP A 37 -3.67 10.91 4.15
C ASP A 37 -4.12 9.52 4.61
N LEU A 38 -5.10 8.93 3.92
CA LEU A 38 -5.60 7.61 4.25
C LEU A 38 -4.52 6.52 4.06
N LEU A 39 -3.77 6.59 2.98
CA LEU A 39 -2.67 5.65 2.72
C LEU A 39 -1.54 5.82 3.73
N ARG A 40 -1.20 7.06 4.10
CA ARG A 40 -0.16 7.33 5.10
C ARG A 40 -0.52 6.81 6.48
N ASP A 41 -1.73 7.01 7.01
CA ASP A 41 -2.03 6.45 8.34
C ASP A 41 -2.24 4.93 8.32
N ILE A 42 -2.50 4.31 7.16
CA ILE A 42 -2.42 2.85 7.03
C ILE A 42 -0.95 2.43 7.22
N LEU A 43 -0.05 3.02 6.45
CA LEU A 43 1.39 2.71 6.50
C LEU A 43 2.07 3.11 7.82
N ARG A 44 1.51 4.04 8.60
CA ARG A 44 1.95 4.32 9.97
C ARG A 44 1.59 3.21 10.96
N GLN A 45 0.50 2.49 10.71
CA GLN A 45 0.03 1.40 11.55
C GLN A 45 0.67 0.07 11.14
N GLU A 46 0.68 -0.23 9.84
CA GLU A 46 1.37 -1.38 9.29
C GLU A 46 2.25 -0.96 8.09
N PRO A 47 3.55 -0.70 8.33
CA PRO A 47 4.48 -0.27 7.29
C PRO A 47 4.75 -1.34 6.22
N ARG A 48 4.49 -2.62 6.51
CA ARG A 48 4.86 -3.75 5.66
C ARG A 48 3.76 -4.17 4.69
N LEU A 49 2.78 -3.31 4.42
CA LEU A 49 1.75 -3.57 3.40
C LEU A 49 2.22 -3.10 2.01
N ALA A 50 2.25 -4.02 1.05
CA ALA A 50 2.65 -3.72 -0.32
C ALA A 50 1.61 -2.86 -1.06
N GLU A 51 0.31 -3.18 -0.92
CA GLU A 51 -0.76 -2.53 -1.68
C GLU A 51 -0.93 -1.03 -1.37
N PRO A 52 -0.93 -0.58 -0.10
CA PRO A 52 -0.95 0.86 0.21
C PRO A 52 0.31 1.59 -0.24
N ASN A 53 1.48 0.93 -0.21
CA ASN A 53 2.71 1.50 -0.76
C ASN A 53 2.61 1.69 -2.29
N LEU A 54 2.07 0.72 -3.04
CA LEU A 54 1.87 0.87 -4.49
C LEU A 54 0.82 1.92 -4.84
N THR A 55 -0.28 1.97 -4.11
CA THR A 55 -1.33 2.96 -4.35
C THR A 55 -0.83 4.36 -4.03
N LEU A 56 -0.03 4.53 -2.98
CA LEU A 56 0.61 5.81 -2.67
C LEU A 56 1.66 6.17 -3.73
N GLY A 57 2.49 5.21 -4.15
CA GLY A 57 3.43 5.40 -5.27
C GLY A 57 2.72 5.85 -6.55
N ARG A 58 1.58 5.23 -6.88
CA ARG A 58 0.75 5.63 -8.02
C ARG A 58 0.26 7.07 -7.91
N LEU A 59 -0.33 7.41 -6.77
CA LEU A 59 -0.88 8.75 -6.52
C LEU A 59 0.21 9.82 -6.62
N LEU A 60 1.40 9.53 -6.09
CA LEU A 60 2.55 10.42 -6.16
C LEU A 60 3.07 10.58 -7.60
N LEU A 61 3.09 9.50 -8.38
CA LEU A 61 3.43 9.54 -9.80
C LEU A 61 2.43 10.40 -10.59
N ASP A 62 1.12 10.16 -10.40
CA ASP A 62 0.04 10.90 -11.05
C ASP A 62 0.06 12.40 -10.68
N THR A 63 0.62 12.75 -9.50
CA THR A 63 0.84 14.13 -9.04
C THR A 63 2.25 14.66 -9.32
N GLN A 64 3.05 13.96 -10.14
CA GLN A 64 4.40 14.35 -10.58
C GLN A 64 5.45 14.45 -9.45
N ARG A 65 5.21 13.78 -8.33
CA ARG A 65 6.13 13.66 -7.20
C ARG A 65 6.97 12.39 -7.35
N LEU A 66 7.89 12.41 -8.32
CA LEU A 66 8.60 11.22 -8.80
C LEU A 66 9.49 10.56 -7.73
N GLU A 67 10.30 11.34 -7.01
CA GLU A 67 11.22 10.80 -5.98
C GLU A 67 10.49 10.03 -4.87
N PRO A 68 9.45 10.58 -4.21
CA PRO A 68 8.72 9.80 -3.20
C PRO A 68 7.87 8.68 -3.83
N ALA A 69 7.42 8.81 -5.09
CA ALA A 69 6.76 7.71 -5.78
C ALA A 69 7.69 6.49 -5.92
N GLU A 70 8.94 6.74 -6.32
CA GLU A 70 9.98 5.73 -6.48
C GLU A 70 10.27 5.00 -5.16
N GLU A 71 10.39 5.75 -4.06
CA GLU A 71 10.63 5.20 -2.73
C GLU A 71 9.52 4.23 -2.30
N HIS A 72 8.25 4.63 -2.46
CA HIS A 72 7.11 3.81 -2.10
C HIS A 72 6.97 2.58 -3.01
N THR A 73 7.14 2.74 -4.32
CA THR A 73 7.06 1.60 -5.25
C THR A 73 8.19 0.59 -5.02
N ARG A 74 9.41 1.05 -4.72
CA ARG A 74 10.52 0.15 -4.34
C ARG A 74 10.28 -0.56 -3.02
N THR A 75 9.71 0.14 -2.04
CA THR A 75 9.35 -0.44 -0.75
C THR A 75 8.33 -1.57 -0.94
N ALA A 76 7.28 -1.34 -1.73
CA ALA A 76 6.32 -2.38 -2.06
C ALA A 76 6.97 -3.57 -2.77
N LEU A 77 7.87 -3.33 -3.74
CA LEU A 77 8.57 -4.40 -4.44
C LEU A 77 9.43 -5.24 -3.48
N ALA A 78 10.16 -4.59 -2.57
CA ALA A 78 10.96 -5.28 -1.56
C ALA A 78 10.09 -6.14 -0.62
N ILE A 79 8.93 -5.62 -0.20
CA ILE A 79 7.95 -6.37 0.60
C ILE A 79 7.45 -7.61 -0.16
N LEU A 80 7.11 -7.47 -1.45
CA LEU A 80 6.61 -8.58 -2.27
C LEU A 80 7.67 -9.66 -2.54
N GLN A 81 8.95 -9.26 -2.65
CA GLN A 81 10.04 -10.19 -2.97
C GLN A 81 10.58 -10.98 -1.76
N ASP A 82 10.31 -10.54 -0.52
CA ASP A 82 10.93 -11.08 0.70
C ASP A 82 10.04 -12.02 1.54
N GLU A 83 8.73 -12.14 1.28
CA GLU A 83 7.66 -12.72 2.15
C GLU A 83 6.86 -11.68 2.97
N GLY A 84 6.54 -10.51 2.39
CA GLY A 84 5.68 -9.52 3.03
C GLY A 84 4.23 -9.98 3.24
N GLN A 85 3.63 -9.56 4.36
CA GLN A 85 2.21 -9.78 4.66
C GLN A 85 1.37 -9.13 3.54
N TRP A 86 0.56 -9.97 2.89
CA TRP A 86 -0.36 -9.61 1.82
C TRP A 86 -1.78 -9.52 2.38
N THR A 87 -2.57 -8.53 1.95
CA THR A 87 -4.02 -8.60 2.18
C THR A 87 -4.60 -9.52 1.12
N GLU A 88 -5.50 -10.46 1.44
CA GLU A 88 -5.94 -11.51 0.49
C GLU A 88 -6.69 -11.01 -0.78
N GLU A 89 -6.69 -9.69 -1.05
CA GLU A 89 -7.53 -9.03 -2.03
C GLU A 89 -6.96 -9.02 -3.47
N VAL A 90 -5.62 -8.95 -3.68
CA VAL A 90 -5.03 -8.81 -5.03
C VAL A 90 -3.88 -9.80 -5.34
N PRO A 91 -3.98 -10.70 -6.35
CA PRO A 91 -2.96 -11.72 -6.60
C PRO A 91 -1.52 -11.19 -6.72
N GLU A 92 -0.55 -11.88 -6.10
CA GLU A 92 0.87 -11.48 -6.02
C GLU A 92 1.48 -11.08 -7.38
N ASP A 93 1.22 -11.87 -8.42
CA ASP A 93 1.73 -11.65 -9.78
C ASP A 93 1.21 -10.35 -10.40
N VAL A 94 -0.03 -9.98 -10.10
CA VAL A 94 -0.63 -8.71 -10.50
C VAL A 94 0.06 -7.55 -9.79
N VAL A 95 0.26 -7.68 -8.48
CA VAL A 95 0.89 -6.64 -7.64
C VAL A 95 2.36 -6.39 -8.05
N LEU A 96 3.12 -7.47 -8.29
CA LEU A 96 4.49 -7.39 -8.82
C LEU A 96 4.55 -6.75 -10.20
N SER A 97 3.60 -7.06 -11.09
CA SER A 97 3.53 -6.45 -12.42
C SER A 97 3.27 -4.94 -12.35
N ILE A 98 2.38 -4.51 -11.44
CA ILE A 98 2.10 -3.09 -11.20
C ILE A 98 3.35 -2.37 -10.67
N ALA A 99 4.05 -2.96 -9.71
CA ALA A 99 5.27 -2.39 -9.14
C ALA A 99 6.33 -2.10 -10.22
N HIS A 100 6.59 -3.07 -11.10
CA HIS A 100 7.54 -2.89 -12.19
C HIS A 100 7.07 -1.84 -13.21
N ALA A 101 5.77 -1.81 -13.53
CA ALA A 101 5.22 -0.81 -14.46
C ALA A 101 5.41 0.61 -13.92
N GLN A 102 5.11 0.85 -12.65
CA GLN A 102 5.32 2.15 -12.01
C GLN A 102 6.79 2.59 -12.03
N LEU A 103 7.73 1.70 -11.71
CA LEU A 103 9.16 2.04 -11.77
C LEU A 103 9.63 2.39 -13.19
N ALA A 104 9.08 1.72 -14.21
CA ALA A 104 9.39 2.02 -15.60
C ALA A 104 8.83 3.38 -16.06
N GLU A 105 7.77 3.88 -15.44
CA GLU A 105 7.22 5.22 -15.71
C GLU A 105 8.00 6.34 -14.99
N ILE A 106 8.66 6.01 -13.88
CA ILE A 106 9.42 6.96 -13.06
C ILE A 106 10.83 7.24 -13.62
N LEU A 107 11.50 6.22 -14.14
CA LEU A 107 12.91 6.23 -14.58
C LEU A 107 13.09 6.64 -16.05
#